data_AF-A0A1S7LL05-F1
#
_entry.id   AF-A0A1S7LL05-F1
#
_cell.length_a   1.000
_cell.length_b   1.000
_cell.length_c   1.000
_cell.angle_alpha   90.00
_cell.angle_beta   90.00
_cell.angle_gamma   90.00
#
_symmetry.space_group_name_H-M   'P 1'
#
loop_
_entity.id
_entity.type
_entity.pdbx_description
1 polymer ?
#
loop_
_entity_poly.entity_id
_entity_poly.type
_entity_poly.pdbx_seq_one_letter_code
_entity_poly.pdbx_strand_id
1 'polypeptide(L)'
;MLLLYWETDFSTSMLQELVGFALQSLFIVFIFALFEWRSSRQKKINHKLTLRAFLSEMLDQALFRAQGNVGVDPSEPMPVDVEVAELSSLDQEALETMRIQVAKRIDAMRILTPLVAEIDAAHLICWNQMLEANHKLLDENQGPEEAMQYVDELVLGLRHFDELSVD
;
A
#
# COMPACT_ATOMS: atom_id res chain seq x y z
N MET A 1 -51.45 -32.20 -38.27
CA MET A 1 -50.99 -30.83 -38.59
C MET A 1 -51.03 -29.90 -37.36
N LEU A 2 -52.00 -30.02 -36.45
CA LEU A 2 -52.06 -29.24 -35.19
C LEU A 2 -50.94 -29.55 -34.16
N LEU A 3 -50.47 -30.80 -34.08
CA LEU A 3 -49.39 -31.20 -33.16
C LEU A 3 -48.01 -30.60 -33.52
N LEU A 4 -47.71 -30.52 -34.82
CA LEU A 4 -46.46 -29.90 -35.31
C LEU A 4 -46.42 -28.40 -35.01
N TYR A 5 -47.56 -27.70 -35.10
CA TYR A 5 -47.67 -26.28 -34.76
C TYR A 5 -47.41 -26.02 -33.26
N TRP A 6 -47.92 -26.90 -32.40
CA TRP A 6 -47.73 -26.83 -30.96
C TRP A 6 -46.28 -27.06 -30.54
N GLU A 7 -45.59 -28.04 -31.12
CA GLU A 7 -44.16 -28.27 -30.86
C GLU A 7 -43.30 -27.10 -31.35
N THR A 8 -43.63 -26.51 -32.52
CA THR A 8 -42.90 -25.33 -33.01
C THR A 8 -43.13 -24.10 -32.15
N ASP A 9 -44.36 -23.78 -31.76
CA ASP A 9 -44.66 -22.62 -30.90
C ASP A 9 -44.12 -22.79 -29.47
N PHE A 10 -44.12 -24.01 -28.94
CA PHE A 10 -43.55 -24.28 -27.62
C PHE A 10 -42.03 -24.21 -27.65
N SER A 11 -41.38 -24.72 -28.70
CA SER A 11 -39.92 -24.65 -28.85
C SER A 11 -39.43 -23.21 -29.09
N THR A 12 -40.14 -22.39 -29.88
CA THR A 12 -39.74 -21.01 -30.15
C THR A 12 -40.00 -20.11 -28.94
N SER A 13 -41.10 -20.32 -28.21
CA SER A 13 -41.42 -19.58 -26.98
C SER A 13 -40.47 -19.94 -25.82
N MET A 14 -40.30 -21.23 -25.51
CA MET A 14 -39.41 -21.68 -24.43
C MET A 14 -37.94 -21.33 -24.70
N LEU A 15 -37.47 -21.42 -25.95
CA LEU A 15 -36.09 -21.10 -26.29
C LEU A 15 -35.81 -19.60 -26.08
N GLN A 16 -36.77 -18.73 -26.42
CA GLN A 16 -36.65 -17.29 -26.16
C GLN A 16 -36.63 -16.97 -24.66
N GLU A 17 -37.50 -17.60 -23.88
CA GLU A 17 -37.50 -17.45 -22.41
C GLU A 17 -36.20 -17.96 -21.80
N LEU A 18 -35.70 -19.13 -22.22
CA LEU A 18 -34.45 -19.71 -21.73
C LEU A 18 -33.24 -18.84 -22.06
N VAL A 19 -33.19 -18.28 -23.28
CA VAL A 19 -32.16 -17.31 -23.70
C VAL A 19 -32.26 -16.04 -22.85
N GLY A 20 -33.48 -15.56 -22.56
CA GLY A 20 -33.71 -14.44 -21.65
C GLY A 20 -33.18 -14.70 -20.24
N PHE A 21 -33.49 -15.86 -19.66
CA PHE A 21 -32.98 -16.27 -18.35
C PHE A 21 -31.46 -16.42 -18.33
N ALA A 22 -30.87 -16.98 -19.38
CA ALA A 22 -29.42 -17.14 -19.50
C ALA A 22 -28.71 -15.78 -19.59
N LEU A 23 -29.22 -14.85 -20.41
CA LEU A 23 -28.69 -13.49 -20.53
C LEU A 23 -28.82 -12.70 -19.24
N GLN A 24 -29.97 -12.79 -18.56
CA GLN A 24 -30.18 -12.12 -17.27
C GLN A 24 -29.23 -12.67 -16.20
N SER A 25 -29.06 -13.99 -16.14
CA SER A 25 -28.16 -14.64 -15.19
C SER A 25 -26.70 -14.27 -15.47
N LEU A 26 -26.27 -14.29 -16.74
CA LEU A 26 -24.95 -13.86 -17.17
C LEU A 26 -24.69 -12.40 -16.80
N PHE A 27 -25.67 -11.53 -17.03
CA PHE A 27 -25.58 -10.11 -16.70
C PHE A 27 -25.41 -9.89 -15.20
N ILE A 28 -26.15 -10.61 -14.36
CA ILE A 28 -26.00 -10.56 -12.91
C ILE A 28 -24.60 -11.01 -12.49
N VAL A 29 -24.12 -12.15 -12.99
CA VAL A 29 -22.76 -12.65 -12.70
C VAL A 29 -21.70 -11.62 -13.11
N PHE A 30 -21.86 -11.00 -14.28
CA PHE A 30 -20.93 -9.98 -14.76
C PHE A 30 -20.90 -8.74 -13.86
N ILE A 31 -22.06 -8.26 -13.40
CA ILE A 31 -22.13 -7.14 -12.45
C ILE A 31 -21.44 -7.50 -11.13
N PHE A 32 -21.68 -8.70 -10.59
CA PHE A 32 -21.03 -9.13 -9.36
C PHE A 32 -19.52 -9.24 -9.52
N ALA A 33 -19.04 -9.79 -10.63
CA ALA A 33 -17.61 -9.86 -10.94
C ALA A 33 -16.97 -8.47 -11.04
N LEU A 34 -17.65 -7.50 -11.69
CA LEU A 34 -17.19 -6.11 -11.75
C LEU A 34 -17.16 -5.44 -10.37
N PHE A 35 -18.18 -5.68 -9.56
CA PHE A 35 -18.24 -5.14 -8.20
C PHE A 35 -17.15 -5.72 -7.31
N GLU A 36 -16.94 -7.04 -7.38
CA GLU A 36 -15.87 -7.74 -6.65
C GLU A 36 -14.49 -7.25 -7.09
N TRP A 37 -14.25 -7.12 -8.40
CA TRP A 37 -13.01 -6.57 -8.93
C TRP A 37 -12.76 -5.14 -8.41
N ARG A 38 -13.76 -4.25 -8.49
CA ARG A 38 -13.65 -2.89 -7.97
C ARG A 38 -13.42 -2.85 -6.45
N SER A 39 -14.13 -3.68 -5.70
CA SER A 39 -14.03 -3.79 -4.24
C SER A 39 -12.65 -4.28 -3.82
N SER A 40 -12.12 -5.31 -4.49
CA SER A 40 -10.78 -5.84 -4.27
C SER A 40 -9.71 -4.78 -4.54
N ARG A 41 -9.82 -4.06 -5.66
CA ARG A 41 -8.90 -2.96 -5.97
C ARG A 41 -8.95 -1.84 -4.93
N GLN A 42 -10.15 -1.46 -4.48
CA GLN A 42 -10.30 -0.45 -3.42
C GLN A 42 -9.69 -0.92 -2.09
N LYS A 43 -9.83 -2.20 -1.75
CA LYS A 43 -9.21 -2.80 -0.55
C LYS A 43 -7.68 -2.64 -0.60
N LYS A 44 -7.05 -3.00 -1.72
CA LYS A 44 -5.61 -2.84 -1.90
C LYS A 44 -5.14 -1.39 -1.81
N ILE A 45 -5.88 -0.45 -2.43
CA ILE A 45 -5.59 0.98 -2.32
C ILE A 45 -5.66 1.44 -0.86
N ASN A 46 -6.70 1.03 -0.14
CA ASN A 46 -6.85 1.35 1.28
C ASN A 46 -5.67 0.78 2.09
N HIS A 47 -5.25 -0.46 1.84
CA HIS A 47 -4.06 -1.04 2.48
C HIS A 47 -2.81 -0.23 2.20
N LYS A 48 -2.57 0.19 0.95
CA LYS A 48 -1.45 1.06 0.58
C LYS A 48 -1.47 2.35 1.38
N LEU A 49 -2.62 3.03 1.46
CA LEU A 49 -2.76 4.29 2.21
C LEU A 49 -2.57 4.08 3.71
N THR A 50 -3.09 3.00 4.29
CA THR A 50 -2.89 2.68 5.71
C THR A 50 -1.42 2.41 6.03
N LEU A 51 -0.74 1.63 5.19
CA LEU A 51 0.70 1.38 5.34
C LEU A 51 1.51 2.66 5.17
N ARG A 52 1.12 3.51 4.22
CA ARG A 52 1.78 4.80 4.01
C ARG A 52 1.61 5.74 5.20
N ALA A 53 0.42 5.80 5.80
CA ALA A 53 0.18 6.57 7.02
C ALA A 53 1.03 6.04 8.19
N PHE A 54 1.12 4.72 8.35
CA PHE A 54 1.99 4.10 9.36
C PHE A 54 3.47 4.45 9.15
N LEU A 55 3.96 4.39 7.91
CA LEU A 55 5.33 4.78 7.56
C LEU A 55 5.57 6.27 7.77
N SER A 56 4.60 7.12 7.40
CA SER A 56 4.68 8.57 7.62
C SER A 56 4.82 8.89 9.10
N GLU A 57 4.00 8.33 9.99
CA GLU A 57 4.14 8.58 11.43
C GLU A 57 5.52 8.18 12.00
N MET A 58 6.13 7.13 11.44
CA MET A 58 7.46 6.68 11.85
C MET A 58 8.56 7.65 11.39
N LEU A 59 8.43 8.18 10.17
CA LEU A 59 9.42 9.04 9.52
C LEU A 59 9.22 10.53 9.83
N ASP A 60 7.99 11.02 9.94
CA ASP A 60 7.63 12.42 10.16
C ASP A 60 8.31 12.96 11.41
N GLN A 61 8.22 12.27 12.55
CA GLN A 61 8.84 12.79 13.79
C GLN A 61 10.37 12.88 13.72
N ALA A 62 11.01 12.05 12.89
CA ALA A 62 12.46 12.02 12.72
C ALA A 62 12.93 12.99 11.63
N LEU A 63 12.26 13.02 10.47
CA LEU A 63 12.57 13.88 9.33
C LEU A 63 12.12 15.33 9.55
N PHE A 64 11.06 15.58 10.33
CA PHE A 64 10.61 16.93 10.67
C PHE A 64 11.70 17.73 11.40
N ARG A 65 12.52 17.06 12.23
CA ARG A 65 13.71 17.65 12.86
C ARG A 65 14.85 17.87 11.86
N ALA A 66 15.04 16.93 10.92
CA ALA A 66 16.09 16.99 9.90
C ALA A 66 15.84 18.08 8.84
N GLN A 67 14.57 18.38 8.51
CA GLN A 67 14.17 19.41 7.55
C GLN A 67 14.29 20.85 8.09
N GLY A 68 14.82 21.05 9.30
CA GLY A 68 15.00 22.40 9.88
C GLY A 68 13.70 23.10 10.29
N ASN A 69 12.56 22.40 10.32
CA ASN A 69 11.28 22.93 10.78
C ASN A 69 11.19 22.98 12.32
N VAL A 70 12.15 23.67 12.94
CA VAL A 70 12.13 23.97 14.38
C VAL A 70 10.98 24.96 14.65
N GLY A 71 9.82 24.44 15.05
CA GLY A 71 8.71 25.25 15.59
C GLY A 71 7.33 25.09 14.96
N VAL A 72 7.11 24.14 14.05
CA VAL A 72 5.75 23.82 13.57
C VAL A 72 5.13 22.72 14.44
N ASP A 73 3.86 22.87 14.80
CA ASP A 73 3.13 21.97 15.70
C ASP A 73 3.03 20.56 15.08
N PRO A 74 3.48 19.47 15.73
CA PRO A 74 3.41 18.09 15.23
C PRO A 74 1.99 17.52 15.08
N SER A 75 0.95 18.35 15.26
CA SER A 75 -0.46 17.98 15.21
C SER A 75 -1.07 18.02 13.81
N GLU A 76 -0.38 18.59 12.81
CA GLU A 76 -0.87 18.65 11.43
C GLU A 76 -0.16 17.61 10.53
N PRO A 77 -0.90 16.72 9.86
CA PRO A 77 -0.34 15.75 8.93
C PRO A 77 0.10 16.49 7.66
N MET A 78 1.33 16.97 7.63
CA MET A 78 1.92 17.54 6.42
C MET A 78 2.38 16.39 5.52
N PRO A 79 2.11 16.41 4.20
CA PRO A 79 2.73 15.46 3.30
C PRO A 79 4.24 15.62 3.41
N VAL A 80 4.95 14.55 3.77
CA VAL A 80 6.41 14.49 3.69
C VAL A 80 6.79 14.80 2.24
N ASP A 81 7.25 16.01 1.99
CA ASP A 81 7.81 16.38 0.71
C ASP A 81 9.21 15.76 0.65
N VAL A 82 9.26 14.52 0.16
CA VAL A 82 10.48 13.71 0.04
C VAL A 82 11.51 14.41 -0.87
N GLU A 83 11.10 15.42 -1.65
CA GLU A 83 11.97 16.26 -2.46
C GLU A 83 12.87 17.22 -1.64
N VAL A 84 12.55 17.49 -0.36
CA VAL A 84 13.22 18.55 0.43
C VAL A 84 14.24 18.02 1.45
N ALA A 85 14.33 16.71 1.66
CA ALA A 85 15.32 16.14 2.57
C ALA A 85 16.69 16.04 1.88
N GLU A 86 17.43 17.15 1.84
CA GLU A 86 18.89 17.07 1.71
C GLU A 86 19.44 16.41 2.98
N LEU A 87 19.46 15.07 2.98
CA LEU A 87 19.89 14.20 4.10
C LEU A 87 21.34 14.47 4.58
N SER A 88 22.09 15.30 3.86
CA SER A 88 23.42 15.81 4.23
C SER A 88 23.44 16.67 5.50
N SER A 89 22.29 17.06 6.05
CA SER A 89 22.20 17.84 7.29
C SER A 89 21.58 17.09 8.49
N LEU A 90 21.44 15.76 8.43
CA LEU A 90 20.93 15.00 9.58
C LEU A 90 21.92 15.07 10.74
N ASP A 91 21.51 15.75 11.82
CA ASP A 91 22.26 15.82 13.07
C ASP A 91 22.21 14.46 13.81
N GLN A 92 23.23 14.18 14.61
CA GLN A 92 23.36 12.95 15.39
C GLN A 92 22.15 12.73 16.32
N GLU A 93 21.56 13.82 16.86
CA GLU A 93 20.34 13.76 17.67
C GLU A 93 19.10 13.31 16.85
N ALA A 94 19.01 13.70 15.58
CA ALA A 94 17.93 13.26 14.70
C ALA A 94 18.06 11.76 14.39
N LEU A 95 19.29 11.29 14.19
CA LEU A 95 19.58 9.87 13.96
C LEU A 95 19.26 9.00 15.18
N GLU A 96 19.59 9.45 16.39
CA GLU A 96 19.20 8.77 17.63
C GLU A 96 17.67 8.76 17.83
N THR A 97 17.01 9.89 17.55
CA THR A 97 15.54 9.97 17.59
C THR A 97 14.91 8.97 16.62
N MET A 98 15.47 8.83 15.41
CA MET A 98 15.01 7.89 14.40
C MET A 98 15.21 6.44 14.86
N ARG A 99 16.38 6.09 15.41
CA ARG A 99 16.64 4.77 16.00
C ARG A 99 15.62 4.40 17.07
N ILE A 100 15.29 5.33 17.96
CA ILE A 100 14.28 5.10 19.02
C ILE A 100 12.89 4.85 18.43
N GLN A 101 12.49 5.60 17.40
CA GLN A 101 11.19 5.42 16.76
C GLN A 101 11.10 4.12 15.97
N VAL A 102 12.17 3.79 15.23
CA VAL A 102 12.29 2.53 14.50
C VAL A 102 12.25 1.35 15.47
N ALA A 103 12.99 1.40 16.57
CA ALA A 103 12.97 0.35 17.59
C ALA A 103 11.57 0.09 18.15
N LYS A 104 10.76 1.14 18.33
CA LYS A 104 9.38 1.03 18.81
C LYS A 104 8.41 0.44 17.78
N ARG A 105 8.68 0.62 16.48
CA ARG A 105 7.72 0.34 15.40
C ARG A 105 8.11 -0.84 14.51
N ILE A 106 9.34 -1.34 14.60
CA ILE A 106 9.85 -2.42 13.73
C ILE A 106 9.05 -3.72 13.86
N ASP A 107 8.58 -4.06 15.07
CA ASP A 107 7.74 -5.25 15.28
C ASP A 107 6.35 -5.06 14.68
N ALA A 108 5.77 -3.86 14.78
CA ALA A 108 4.52 -3.55 14.10
C ALA A 108 4.69 -3.61 12.58
N MET A 109 5.82 -3.14 12.06
CA MET A 109 6.16 -3.24 10.63
C MET A 109 6.24 -4.72 10.18
N ARG A 110 6.85 -5.60 11.00
CA ARG A 110 6.84 -7.05 10.73
C ARG A 110 5.44 -7.64 10.71
N ILE A 111 4.60 -7.27 11.68
CA ILE A 111 3.20 -7.74 11.79
C ILE A 111 2.36 -7.30 10.58
N LEU A 112 2.66 -6.14 10.00
CA LEU A 112 1.96 -5.59 8.83
C LEU A 112 2.42 -6.19 7.49
N THR A 113 3.50 -6.98 7.45
CA THR A 113 4.01 -7.62 6.23
C THR A 113 2.94 -8.41 5.43
N PRO A 114 2.05 -9.20 6.06
CA PRO A 114 0.98 -9.90 5.33
C PRO A 114 0.01 -8.92 4.64
N LEU A 115 -0.24 -7.75 5.24
CA LEU A 115 -1.12 -6.72 4.65
C LEU A 115 -0.52 -6.17 3.35
N VAL A 116 0.80 -6.03 3.31
CA VAL A 116 1.55 -5.59 2.12
C VAL A 116 1.48 -6.68 1.04
N ALA A 117 1.63 -7.95 1.42
CA ALA A 117 1.54 -9.08 0.50
C ALA A 117 0.16 -9.21 -0.17
N GLU A 118 -0.91 -8.69 0.46
CA GLU A 118 -2.25 -8.63 -0.14
C GLU A 118 -2.39 -7.55 -1.24
N ILE A 119 -1.46 -6.59 -1.33
CA ILE A 119 -1.46 -5.56 -2.38
C ILE A 119 -0.91 -6.17 -3.67
N ASP A 120 0.40 -6.44 -3.67
CA ASP A 120 1.13 -7.14 -4.71
C ASP A 120 2.59 -7.47 -4.26
N ALA A 121 3.34 -8.14 -5.13
CA ALA A 121 4.72 -8.51 -4.87
C ALA A 121 5.71 -7.34 -4.90
N ALA A 122 5.44 -6.28 -5.68
CA ALA A 122 6.34 -5.13 -5.81
C ALA A 122 6.36 -4.30 -4.52
N HIS A 123 5.18 -4.04 -3.93
CA HIS A 123 5.05 -3.38 -2.65
C HIS A 123 5.71 -4.20 -1.53
N LEU A 124 5.61 -5.54 -1.59
CA LEU A 124 6.26 -6.43 -0.63
C LEU A 124 7.80 -6.36 -0.71
N ILE A 125 8.37 -6.24 -1.90
CA ILE A 125 9.82 -6.06 -2.09
C ILE A 125 10.27 -4.74 -1.46
N CYS A 126 9.58 -3.63 -1.75
CA CYS A 126 9.88 -2.32 -1.15
C CYS A 126 9.78 -2.36 0.37
N TRP A 127 8.74 -3.01 0.89
CA TRP A 127 8.53 -3.17 2.32
C TRP A 127 9.65 -3.94 3.01
N ASN A 128 10.10 -5.04 2.41
CA ASN A 128 11.21 -5.81 2.95
C ASN A 128 12.53 -5.05 2.91
N GLN A 129 12.78 -4.26 1.85
CA GLN A 129 13.96 -3.37 1.78
C GLN A 129 13.96 -2.34 2.91
N MET A 130 12.82 -1.68 3.16
CA MET A 130 12.69 -0.75 4.28
C MET A 130 12.83 -1.46 5.63
N LEU A 131 12.31 -2.69 5.76
CA LEU A 131 12.46 -3.49 6.98
C LEU A 131 13.92 -3.85 7.25
N GLU A 132 14.67 -4.22 6.20
CA GLU A 132 16.10 -4.51 6.29
C GLU A 132 16.91 -3.27 6.64
N ALA A 133 16.63 -2.12 6.00
CA ALA A 133 17.25 -0.83 6.34
C ALA A 133 16.99 -0.46 7.81
N ASN A 134 15.77 -0.68 8.32
CA ASN A 134 15.43 -0.51 9.73
C ASN A 134 16.23 -1.43 10.66
N HIS A 135 16.41 -2.71 10.30
CA HIS A 135 17.25 -3.63 11.09
C HIS A 135 18.70 -3.18 11.12
N LYS A 136 19.23 -2.74 9.98
CA LYS A 136 20.60 -2.22 9.90
C LYS A 136 20.74 -0.95 10.73
N LEU A 137 19.79 -0.02 10.64
CA LEU A 137 19.82 1.23 11.40
C LEU A 137 19.87 1.02 12.93
N LEU A 138 19.27 -0.07 13.42
CA LEU A 138 19.27 -0.46 14.83
C LEU A 138 20.56 -1.16 15.30
N ASP A 139 21.46 -1.52 14.39
CA ASP A 139 22.75 -2.12 14.77
C ASP A 139 23.65 -1.04 15.39
N GLU A 140 23.96 -1.21 16.67
CA GLU A 140 24.75 -0.27 17.47
C GLU A 140 26.22 -0.18 17.03
N ASN A 141 26.69 -1.11 16.20
CA ASN A 141 28.09 -1.15 15.76
C ASN A 141 28.41 -0.23 14.57
N GLN A 142 27.41 0.47 14.05
CA GLN A 142 27.55 1.25 12.82
C GLN A 142 28.04 2.67 13.07
N GLY A 143 28.96 3.11 12.23
CA GLY A 143 29.41 4.51 12.21
C GLY A 143 28.28 5.46 11.81
N PRO A 144 28.40 6.77 12.14
CA PRO A 144 27.38 7.76 11.80
C PRO A 144 27.12 7.85 10.28
N GLU A 145 28.14 7.69 9.43
CA GLU A 145 28.00 7.68 7.97
C GLU A 145 27.17 6.49 7.46
N GLU A 146 27.39 5.29 8.00
CA GLU A 146 26.62 4.09 7.63
C GLU A 146 25.16 4.23 8.07
N ALA A 147 24.93 4.76 9.28
CA ALA A 147 23.58 5.00 9.77
C ALA A 147 22.81 6.01 8.91
N MET A 148 23.47 7.06 8.41
CA MET A 148 22.88 8.00 7.46
C MET A 148 22.53 7.34 6.13
N GLN A 149 23.38 6.43 5.63
CA GLN A 149 23.08 5.67 4.41
C GLN A 149 21.81 4.82 4.57
N TYR A 150 21.59 4.18 5.72
CA TYR A 150 20.36 3.39 5.93
C TYR A 150 19.11 4.25 6.05
N VAL A 151 19.23 5.47 6.56
CA VAL A 151 18.13 6.45 6.53
C VAL A 151 17.80 6.84 5.08
N ASP A 152 18.81 7.06 4.24
CA ASP A 152 18.62 7.34 2.81
C ASP A 152 17.96 6.15 2.07
N GLU A 153 18.43 4.92 2.32
CA GLU A 153 17.81 3.71 1.78
C GLU A 153 16.34 3.58 2.19
N LEU A 154 15.98 4.00 3.41
CA LEU A 154 14.62 3.95 3.91
C LEU A 154 13.72 5.01 3.27
N VAL A 155 14.24 6.23 3.08
CA VAL A 155 13.54 7.32 2.37
C VAL A 155 13.33 6.97 0.89
N LEU A 156 14.36 6.41 0.24
CA LEU A 156 14.28 5.96 -1.14
C LEU A 156 13.31 4.79 -1.30
N GLY A 157 13.31 3.84 -0.36
CA GLY A 157 12.34 2.74 -0.32
C GLY A 157 10.89 3.23 -0.16
N LEU A 158 10.66 4.24 0.67
CA LEU A 158 9.36 4.88 0.84
C LEU A 158 8.90 5.57 -0.45
N ARG A 159 9.79 6.31 -1.11
CA ARG A 159 9.50 6.93 -2.41
C ARG A 159 9.12 5.89 -3.44
N HIS A 160 9.88 4.80 -3.53
CA HIS A 160 9.57 3.73 -4.48
C HIS A 160 8.22 3.08 -4.17
N PHE A 161 7.90 2.86 -2.89
CA PHE A 161 6.60 2.38 -2.45
C PHE A 161 5.44 3.33 -2.85
N ASP A 162 5.64 4.64 -2.79
CA ASP A 162 4.64 5.63 -3.22
C ASP A 162 4.43 5.64 -4.73
N GLU A 163 5.50 5.51 -5.51
CA GLU A 163 5.46 5.51 -6.99
C GLU A 163 4.75 4.27 -7.58
N LEU A 164 4.69 3.15 -6.86
CA LEU A 164 4.03 1.92 -7.34
C LEU A 164 2.50 2.10 -7.50
N SER A 165 1.96 1.73 -8.66
CA SER A 165 0.50 1.69 -8.86
C SER A 165 -0.13 0.45 -8.25
N VAL A 166 -1.37 0.56 -7.78
CA VAL A 166 -2.17 -0.59 -7.35
C VAL A 166 -3.08 -1.03 -8.50
N ASP A 167 -2.76 -2.20 -9.05
CA ASP A 167 -3.51 -2.85 -10.13
C ASP A 167 -4.67 -3.73 -9.60
#